data_AF-A0A9E6F331-F1
#
_entry.id   AF-A0A9E6F331-F1
#
_cell.length_a   1.000
_cell.length_b   1.000
_cell.length_c   1.000
_cell.angle_alpha   90.00
_cell.angle_beta   90.00
_cell.angle_gamma   90.00
#
_symmetry.space_group_name_H-M   'P 1'
#
loop_
_entity.id
_entity.type
_entity.pdbx_description
1 polymer ?
#
loop_
_entity_poly.entity_id
_entity_poly.type
_entity_poly.pdbx_seq_one_letter_code
_entity_poly.pdbx_strand_id
1 'polypeptide(L)'
;MENILEKLGIELNAETRLTSESKFSFNCHSGLSCFNTCCSNLDIVLTPYDILRMKKRLGLTSAEFISEYTEPVIQKESKLP
;
A
#
# COMPACT_ATOMS: atom_id res chain seq x y z
N MET A 1 -7.16 14.19 15.95
CA MET A 1 -6.01 13.28 15.80
C MET A 1 -4.79 14.06 16.22
N GLU A 2 -4.21 13.75 17.38
CA GLU A 2 -2.96 14.38 17.83
C GLU A 2 -1.84 14.08 16.83
N ASN A 3 -1.01 15.07 16.55
CA ASN A 3 0.10 14.93 15.63
C ASN A 3 1.15 13.99 16.26
N ILE A 4 1.66 13.02 15.49
CA ILE A 4 2.66 12.07 15.99
C ILE A 4 3.91 12.79 16.53
N LEU A 5 4.20 13.99 16.00
CA LEU A 5 5.30 14.85 16.42
C LEU A 5 5.10 15.41 17.83
N GLU A 6 3.87 15.83 18.16
CA GLU A 6 3.51 16.31 19.49
C GLU A 6 3.65 15.18 20.53
N LYS A 7 3.20 13.97 20.19
CA LYS A 7 3.35 12.79 21.06
C LYS A 7 4.79 12.40 21.34
N LEU A 8 5.68 12.66 20.38
CA LEU A 8 7.09 12.34 20.49
C LEU A 8 7.89 13.50 21.12
N GLY A 9 7.27 14.67 21.35
CA GLY A 9 7.97 15.87 21.81
C GLY A 9 8.98 16.40 20.78
N ILE A 10 8.74 16.15 19.50
CA ILE A 10 9.63 16.49 18.40
C ILE A 10 9.04 17.66 17.61
N GLU A 11 9.80 18.75 17.48
CA GLU A 11 9.46 19.81 16.53
C GLU A 11 9.99 19.47 15.13
N LEU A 12 9.17 19.67 14.11
CA LEU A 12 9.57 19.43 12.72
C LEU A 12 10.40 20.61 12.21
N ASN A 13 11.71 20.42 12.16
CA ASN A 13 12.72 21.42 11.84
C ASN A 13 13.76 20.84 10.87
N ALA A 14 14.82 21.58 10.57
CA ALA A 14 15.85 21.13 9.63
C ALA A 14 16.60 19.87 10.09
N GLU A 15 16.65 19.60 11.40
CA GLU A 15 17.36 18.48 12.00
C GLU A 15 16.49 17.21 12.08
N THR A 16 15.17 17.36 12.23
CA THR A 16 14.20 16.26 12.36
C THR A 16 13.56 15.85 11.03
N ARG A 17 13.81 16.60 9.96
CA ARG A 17 13.34 16.29 8.60
C ARG A 17 14.19 15.21 7.95
N LEU A 18 13.55 14.11 7.52
CA LEU A 18 14.20 13.09 6.69
C LEU A 18 14.53 13.65 5.31
N THR A 19 15.76 13.40 4.85
CA THR A 19 16.27 13.70 3.50
C THR A 19 16.41 12.41 2.69
N SER A 20 16.82 12.53 1.42
CA SER A 20 17.10 11.35 0.58
C SER A 20 18.20 10.45 1.14
N GLU A 21 19.14 11.04 1.89
CA GLU A 21 20.27 10.31 2.49
C GLU A 21 19.95 9.76 3.89
N SER A 22 18.79 10.14 4.45
CA SER A 22 18.38 9.66 5.76
C SER A 22 18.11 8.15 5.73
N LYS A 23 18.66 7.47 6.73
CA LYS A 23 18.39 6.04 6.97
C LYS A 23 17.44 5.93 8.16
N PHE A 24 16.44 5.06 8.03
CA PHE A 24 15.56 4.69 9.12
C PHE A 24 15.28 3.19 9.08
N SER A 25 14.94 2.63 10.24
CA SER A 25 14.57 1.23 10.35
C SER A 25 13.07 1.07 10.09
N PHE A 26 12.71 0.22 9.13
CA PHE A 26 11.33 -0.11 8.83
C PHE A 26 11.09 -1.60 9.08
N ASN A 27 10.05 -1.93 9.86
CA ASN A 27 9.69 -3.31 10.16
C ASN A 27 8.17 -3.42 10.40
N CYS A 28 7.38 -3.64 9.36
CA CYS A 28 5.93 -3.89 9.48
C CYS A 28 5.66 -5.39 9.62
N HIS A 29 5.06 -5.82 10.74
CA HIS A 29 4.76 -7.24 11.01
C HIS A 29 3.55 -7.40 11.94
N SER A 30 2.99 -8.61 12.00
CA SER A 30 1.77 -8.95 12.74
C SER A 30 1.81 -8.77 14.27
N GLY A 31 2.97 -8.42 14.82
CA GLY A 31 3.14 -8.14 16.26
C GLY A 31 2.93 -6.67 16.64
N LEU A 32 2.76 -5.78 15.66
CA LEU A 32 2.54 -4.35 15.91
C LEU A 32 1.04 -4.04 16.03
N SER A 33 0.69 -3.13 16.93
CA SER A 33 -0.70 -2.66 17.09
C SER A 33 -1.24 -1.96 15.84
N CYS A 34 -0.37 -1.37 15.01
CA CYS A 34 -0.72 -0.73 13.74
C CYS A 34 -0.54 -1.64 12.51
N PHE A 35 -0.33 -2.95 12.70
CA PHE A 35 -0.15 -3.86 11.57
C PHE A 35 -1.34 -3.78 10.60
N ASN A 36 -1.02 -3.67 9.31
CA ASN A 36 -1.97 -3.46 8.21
C ASN A 36 -2.78 -2.16 8.25
N THR A 37 -2.72 -1.31 9.27
CA THR A 37 -3.58 -0.10 9.34
C THR A 37 -3.34 0.86 8.17
N CYS A 38 -2.10 1.05 7.74
CA CYS A 38 -1.78 1.98 6.65
C CYS A 38 -1.90 1.36 5.25
N CYS A 39 -1.81 0.04 5.12
CA CYS A 39 -1.78 -0.64 3.82
C CYS A 39 -3.01 -1.51 3.52
N SER A 40 -3.89 -1.77 4.49
CA SER A 40 -5.08 -2.61 4.29
C SER A 40 -6.15 -2.00 3.40
N ASN A 41 -6.12 -0.68 3.21
CA ASN A 41 -7.15 0.07 2.49
C ASN A 41 -6.52 0.96 1.41
N LEU A 42 -5.49 0.45 0.73
CA LEU A 42 -4.87 1.11 -0.41
C LEU A 42 -5.46 0.55 -1.71
N ASP A 43 -5.78 1.43 -2.64
CA ASP A 43 -6.11 1.04 -4.01
C ASP A 43 -4.80 0.71 -4.76
N ILE A 44 -4.62 -0.57 -5.08
CA ILE A 44 -3.45 -1.05 -5.83
C ILE A 44 -3.88 -1.33 -7.28
N VAL A 45 -3.33 -0.56 -8.21
CA VAL A 45 -3.52 -0.82 -9.64
C VAL A 45 -2.75 -2.08 -10.01
N LEU A 46 -3.48 -3.13 -10.41
CA LEU A 46 -2.89 -4.39 -10.81
C LEU A 46 -2.63 -4.38 -12.32
N THR A 47 -1.39 -4.65 -12.71
CA THR A 47 -1.08 -4.90 -14.12
C THR A 47 -1.54 -6.31 -14.53
N PRO A 48 -1.68 -6.60 -15.84
CA PRO A 48 -1.97 -7.96 -16.29
C PRO A 48 -0.96 -9.00 -15.78
N TYR A 49 0.31 -8.62 -15.61
CA TYR A 49 1.32 -9.51 -15.07
C TYR A 49 1.12 -9.82 -13.58
N ASP A 50 0.66 -8.84 -12.80
CA ASP A 50 0.31 -9.04 -11.38
C ASP A 50 -0.83 -10.04 -11.24
N ILE A 51 -1.89 -9.87 -12.04
CA ILE A 51 -3.04 -10.79 -12.11
C ILE A 51 -2.57 -12.21 -12.43
N LEU A 52 -1.70 -12.38 -13.45
CA LEU A 52 -1.16 -13.69 -13.84
C LEU A 52 -0.38 -14.37 -12.71
N ARG A 53 0.39 -13.60 -11.94
CA ARG A 53 1.17 -14.13 -10.80
C ARG A 53 0.27 -14.48 -9.61
N MET A 54 -0.66 -13.58 -9.27
CA MET A 54 -1.53 -13.74 -8.10
C MET A 54 -2.50 -14.89 -8.26
N LYS A 55 -3.18 -15.01 -9.42
CA LYS A 55 -4.09 -16.13 -9.68
C LYS A 55 -3.40 -17.48 -9.55
N LYS A 56 -2.16 -17.60 -10.04
CA LYS A 56 -1.37 -18.84 -9.97
C LYS A 56 -1.01 -19.20 -8.53
N ARG A 57 -0.66 -18.20 -7.72
CA ARG A 57 -0.36 -18.39 -6.30
C ARG A 57 -1.60 -18.80 -5.48
N LEU A 58 -2.77 -18.31 -5.87
CA LEU A 58 -4.05 -18.62 -5.24
C LEU A 58 -4.71 -19.90 -5.80
N GLY A 59 -4.18 -20.49 -6.88
CA GLY A 59 -4.78 -21.65 -7.53
C GLY A 59 -6.09 -21.35 -8.27
N LEU A 60 -6.30 -20.10 -8.66
CA LEU A 60 -7.53 -19.62 -9.31
C LEU A 60 -7.34 -19.43 -10.82
N THR A 61 -8.44 -19.50 -11.55
CA THR A 61 -8.51 -19.01 -12.93
C THR A 61 -8.42 -17.49 -12.96
N SER A 62 -8.15 -16.92 -14.14
CA SER A 62 -8.11 -15.46 -14.29
C SER A 62 -9.50 -14.84 -14.03
N ALA A 63 -10.56 -15.51 -14.46
CA ALA A 63 -11.93 -15.04 -14.28
C ALA A 63 -12.33 -14.99 -12.80
N GLU A 64 -12.06 -16.06 -12.05
CA GLU A 64 -12.31 -16.11 -10.59
C GLU A 64 -11.51 -15.03 -9.86
N PHE A 65 -10.21 -14.88 -10.18
CA PHE A 65 -9.38 -13.87 -9.52
C PHE A 65 -9.90 -12.44 -9.75
N ILE A 66 -10.23 -12.11 -11.00
CA ILE A 66 -10.73 -10.77 -11.35
C ILE A 66 -12.08 -10.52 -10.65
N SER A 67 -12.97 -11.51 -10.63
CA SER A 67 -14.30 -11.35 -10.02
C SER A 67 -14.26 -11.22 -8.50
N GLU A 68 -13.39 -11.96 -7.82
CA GLU A 68 -13.38 -12.05 -6.35
C GLU A 68 -12.48 -11.00 -5.68
N TYR A 69 -11.44 -10.53 -6.38
CA TYR A 69 -10.37 -9.74 -5.77
C TYR A 69 -10.05 -8.42 -6.48
N THR A 70 -10.80 -8.01 -7.51
CA THR A 70 -10.53 -6.76 -8.24
C THR A 70 -11.80 -5.97 -8.52
N GLU A 71 -11.65 -4.65 -8.64
CA GLU A 71 -12.70 -3.74 -9.12
C GLU A 71 -12.22 -3.13 -10.46
N PRO A 72 -13.02 -3.18 -11.54
CA PRO A 72 -12.63 -2.58 -12.81
C PRO A 72 -12.63 -1.04 -12.72
N VAL A 73 -11.50 -0.41 -13.02
CA VAL A 73 -11.37 1.04 -13.03
C VAL A 73 -11.17 1.52 -14.46
N ILE A 74 -12.18 2.18 -15.03
CA ILE A 74 -12.04 2.79 -16.36
C ILE A 74 -11.24 4.09 -16.24
N GLN A 75 -10.07 4.12 -16.87
CA GLN A 75 -9.24 5.33 -16.92
C GLN A 75 -9.95 6.44 -17.71
N LYS A 76 -9.93 7.67 -17.17
CA LYS A 76 -10.71 8.77 -17.72
C LYS A 76 -10.28 9.17 -19.13
N GLU A 77 -8.98 9.14 -19.39
CA GLU A 77 -8.35 9.62 -20.61
C GLU A 77 -8.35 8.56 -21.71
N SER A 78 -7.90 7.34 -21.40
CA SER A 78 -7.79 6.25 -22.38
C SER A 78 -9.11 5.52 -22.62
N LYS A 79 -10.09 5.63 -21.70
CA LYS A 79 -11.33 4.83 -21.67
C LYS A 79 -11.08 3.32 -21.64
N LEU A 80 -9.86 2.92 -21.31
CA LEU A 80 -9.49 1.53 -21.13
C LEU A 80 -9.66 1.12 -19.67
N PRO A 81 -10.06 -0.13 -19.41
CA PRO A 81 -9.93 -0.74 -18.10
C PRO A 81 -8.45 -0.88 -17.70
#